data_AF-A0A7D9L6Q4-F1
#
_entry.id   AF-A0A7D9L6Q4-F1
#
_cell.length_a   1.000
_cell.length_b   1.000
_cell.length_c   1.000
_cell.angle_alpha   90.00
_cell.angle_beta   90.00
_cell.angle_gamma   90.00
#
_symmetry.space_group_name_H-M   'P 1'
#
loop_
_entity.id
_entity.type
_entity.pdbx_description
1 polymer ?
#
loop_
_entity_poly.entity_id
_entity_poly.type
_entity_poly.pdbx_seq_one_letter_code
_entity_poly.pdbx_strand_id
1 'polypeptide(L)'
;MFQSENQWQTNPEKCTIDNDDDVLCEAVEGPTSKLPPNTSEEPNVIRANISAVIDIDRFRNLKKLLRVIAYVLRFVNTLKKAKQHDKGSRDFKFLSASEIGLAEIVWLCSVQELSFAKESEFLQRNMLKSPLQYGAQFGLYTDESHAIRCKG
;
A
#
# COMPACT_ATOMS: atom_id res chain seq x y z
N MET A 1 17.09 -47.16 20.05
CA MET A 1 16.59 -48.10 19.04
C MET A 1 16.52 -47.34 17.73
N PHE A 2 17.48 -47.59 16.82
CA PHE A 2 17.46 -47.09 15.44
C PHE A 2 17.10 -48.26 14.54
N GLN A 3 16.25 -48.03 13.53
CA GLN A 3 16.15 -48.92 12.37
C GLN A 3 16.14 -48.09 11.08
N SER A 4 16.90 -48.62 10.12
CA SER A 4 17.35 -48.03 8.87
C SER A 4 16.64 -48.70 7.69
N GLU A 5 16.39 -47.89 6.65
CA GLU A 5 16.59 -48.17 5.22
C GLU A 5 15.82 -49.26 4.44
N ASN A 6 15.52 -48.88 3.19
CA ASN A 6 15.34 -49.69 1.96
C ASN A 6 13.96 -50.38 1.80
N GLN A 7 13.35 -50.50 0.61
CA GLN A 7 13.72 -50.20 -0.77
C GLN A 7 12.45 -50.28 -1.64
N TRP A 8 12.56 -49.71 -2.83
CA TRP A 8 11.58 -49.57 -3.88
C TRP A 8 11.09 -50.89 -4.50
N GLN A 9 9.84 -50.91 -4.97
CA GLN A 9 9.40 -51.80 -6.05
C GLN A 9 8.96 -50.98 -7.27
N THR A 10 9.90 -50.93 -8.23
CA THR A 10 9.81 -50.83 -9.70
C THR A 10 8.75 -51.82 -10.26
N ASN A 11 8.13 -51.74 -11.45
CA ASN A 11 8.16 -50.98 -12.72
C ASN A 11 6.93 -51.51 -13.55
N PRO A 12 6.74 -51.31 -14.90
CA PRO A 12 7.45 -50.45 -15.86
C PRO A 12 6.57 -49.68 -16.90
N GLU A 13 7.28 -48.90 -17.72
CA GLU A 13 7.06 -48.63 -19.17
C GLU A 13 5.99 -47.58 -19.59
N LYS A 14 6.28 -46.58 -20.44
CA LYS A 14 7.44 -46.32 -21.31
C LYS A 14 7.48 -44.86 -21.82
N CYS A 15 8.71 -44.35 -21.93
CA CYS A 15 9.21 -43.22 -22.76
C CYS A 15 8.73 -43.30 -24.23
N THR A 16 8.72 -42.24 -25.05
CA THR A 16 9.89 -41.44 -25.48
C THR A 16 9.47 -40.12 -26.12
N ILE A 17 10.39 -39.16 -26.00
CA ILE A 17 10.58 -37.90 -26.74
C ILE A 17 10.83 -38.22 -28.23
N ASP A 18 10.50 -37.29 -29.14
CA ASP A 18 11.41 -36.82 -30.21
C ASP A 18 10.94 -35.46 -30.75
N ASN A 19 11.83 -34.48 -30.68
CA ASN A 19 11.80 -33.24 -31.46
C ASN A 19 12.49 -33.55 -32.80
N ASP A 20 12.05 -32.92 -33.88
CA ASP A 20 12.96 -32.40 -34.92
C ASP A 20 12.23 -31.38 -35.84
N ASP A 21 12.94 -30.28 -36.08
CA ASP A 21 13.07 -29.49 -37.31
C ASP A 21 11.96 -28.57 -37.86
N ASP A 22 12.23 -27.26 -37.68
CA ASP A 22 12.19 -26.12 -38.60
C ASP A 22 11.23 -26.05 -39.82
N VAL A 23 10.56 -24.89 -39.94
CA VAL A 23 10.48 -23.95 -41.10
C VAL A 23 9.12 -23.23 -41.22
N LEU A 24 9.18 -21.91 -41.00
CA LEU A 24 8.41 -20.75 -41.52
C LEU A 24 7.05 -20.92 -42.26
N CYS A 25 6.02 -20.16 -41.86
CA CYS A 25 5.65 -18.84 -42.43
C CYS A 25 4.22 -18.37 -42.05
N GLU A 26 4.17 -17.17 -41.46
CA GLU A 26 3.22 -16.05 -41.54
C GLU A 26 1.71 -16.16 -41.90
N ALA A 27 0.99 -15.27 -41.19
CA ALA A 27 -0.21 -14.51 -41.53
C ALA A 27 -1.60 -15.17 -41.44
N VAL A 28 -2.41 -14.74 -40.47
CA VAL A 28 -3.72 -14.06 -40.68
C VAL A 28 -4.04 -13.19 -39.45
N GLU A 29 -4.51 -11.98 -39.72
CA GLU A 29 -4.82 -10.89 -38.79
C GLU A 29 -6.07 -11.12 -37.89
N GLY A 30 -5.95 -10.74 -36.61
CA GLY A 30 -6.99 -10.15 -35.74
C GLY A 30 -8.04 -11.09 -35.07
N PRO A 31 -8.71 -10.67 -33.97
CA PRO A 31 -8.78 -9.32 -33.40
C PRO A 31 -8.24 -9.17 -31.96
N THR A 32 -7.89 -7.92 -31.66
CA THR A 32 -7.37 -7.34 -30.42
C THR A 32 -8.01 -7.86 -29.13
N SER A 33 -7.31 -8.75 -28.41
CA SER A 33 -7.56 -9.00 -27.00
C SER A 33 -6.92 -7.88 -26.18
N LYS A 34 -7.74 -6.97 -25.66
CA LYS A 34 -7.28 -5.95 -24.72
C LYS A 34 -6.90 -6.65 -23.42
N LEU A 35 -5.60 -6.77 -23.16
CA LEU A 35 -5.06 -7.05 -21.83
C LEU A 35 -5.64 -6.01 -20.86
N PRO A 36 -6.19 -6.42 -19.71
CA PRO A 36 -6.58 -5.47 -18.69
C PRO A 36 -5.31 -4.74 -18.20
N PRO A 37 -5.38 -3.41 -18.01
CA PRO A 37 -4.25 -2.67 -17.49
C PRO A 37 -3.94 -3.20 -16.09
N ASN A 38 -2.67 -3.57 -15.91
CA ASN A 38 -2.07 -3.89 -14.63
C ASN A 38 -2.58 -2.90 -13.59
N THR A 39 -3.39 -3.40 -12.65
CA THR A 39 -3.80 -2.62 -11.49
C THR A 39 -2.54 -2.46 -10.65
N SER A 40 -1.83 -1.36 -10.89
CA SER A 40 -0.96 -0.78 -9.89
C SER A 40 -1.91 -0.43 -8.74
N GLU A 41 -1.99 -1.34 -7.76
CA GLU A 41 -2.55 -1.03 -6.46
C GLU A 41 -1.63 0.04 -5.85
N GLU A 42 -1.82 1.30 -6.24
CA GLU A 42 -1.38 2.40 -5.39
C GLU A 42 -2.00 2.11 -4.02
N PRO A 43 -1.21 2.13 -2.93
CA PRO A 43 -1.77 1.99 -1.62
C PRO A 43 -2.85 3.04 -1.51
N ASN A 44 -4.10 2.60 -1.31
CA ASN A 44 -5.23 3.50 -1.09
C ASN A 44 -4.98 4.17 0.27
N VAL A 45 -4.09 5.16 0.26
CA VAL A 45 -3.73 5.93 1.43
C VAL A 45 -4.99 6.66 1.79
N ILE A 46 -5.56 6.24 2.90
CA ILE A 46 -6.79 6.77 3.44
C ILE A 46 -6.52 8.26 3.70
N ARG A 47 -6.93 9.14 2.79
CA ARG A 47 -7.11 10.58 3.06
C ARG A 47 -8.33 10.74 3.96
N ALA A 48 -8.25 10.18 5.16
CA ALA A 48 -9.21 10.45 6.20
C ALA A 48 -8.90 11.84 6.72
N ASN A 49 -9.85 12.76 6.56
CA ASN A 49 -9.81 14.00 7.30
C ASN A 49 -10.03 13.67 8.78
N ILE A 50 -8.94 13.38 9.51
CA ILE A 50 -8.98 12.95 10.91
C ILE A 50 -9.70 13.99 11.77
N SER A 51 -9.53 15.27 11.44
CA SER A 51 -10.16 16.38 12.19
C SER A 51 -11.69 16.35 12.15
N ALA A 52 -12.29 15.71 11.14
CA ALA A 52 -13.74 15.54 11.07
C ALA A 52 -14.28 14.41 11.98
N VAL A 53 -13.41 13.48 12.38
CA VAL A 53 -13.79 12.27 13.16
C VAL A 53 -13.33 12.36 14.61
N ILE A 54 -12.21 13.05 14.86
CA ILE A 54 -11.58 13.18 16.15
C ILE A 54 -11.41 14.67 16.47
N ASP A 55 -11.94 15.09 17.61
CA ASP A 55 -11.63 16.40 18.20
C ASP A 55 -10.17 16.39 18.69
N ILE A 56 -9.27 16.91 17.84
CA ILE A 56 -7.82 16.91 18.06
C ILE A 56 -7.43 17.84 19.21
N ASP A 57 -8.09 18.99 19.35
CA ASP A 57 -7.75 20.03 20.33
C ASP A 57 -7.92 19.54 21.78
N ARG A 58 -8.74 18.50 21.97
CA ARG A 58 -8.90 17.81 23.25
C ARG A 58 -7.66 17.02 23.68
N PHE A 59 -6.75 16.68 22.77
CA PHE A 59 -5.57 15.87 23.06
C PHE A 59 -4.34 16.74 23.37
N ARG A 60 -3.92 16.75 24.65
CA ARG A 60 -2.67 17.41 25.07
C ARG A 60 -1.40 16.59 24.85
N ASN A 61 -1.52 15.38 24.30
CA ASN A 61 -0.41 14.44 24.18
C ASN A 61 -0.48 13.69 22.84
N LEU A 62 0.56 13.87 22.01
CA LEU A 62 0.66 13.25 20.70
C LEU A 62 0.56 11.72 20.75
N LYS A 63 1.24 11.05 21.69
CA LYS A 63 1.18 9.58 21.83
C LYS A 63 -0.24 9.09 22.11
N LYS A 64 -1.03 9.85 22.88
CA LYS A 64 -2.44 9.52 23.13
C LYS A 64 -3.28 9.69 21.86
N LEU A 65 -3.08 10.80 21.15
CA LEU A 65 -3.75 11.06 19.87
C LEU A 65 -3.46 9.96 18.85
N LEU A 66 -2.18 9.62 18.64
CA LEU A 66 -1.76 8.58 17.69
C LEU A 66 -2.37 7.21 18.02
N ARG A 67 -2.47 6.85 19.31
CA ARG A 67 -3.15 5.60 19.72
C ARG A 67 -4.62 5.61 19.35
N VAL A 68 -5.34 6.73 19.57
CA VAL A 68 -6.75 6.84 19.21
C VAL A 68 -6.93 6.74 17.70
N ILE A 69 -6.12 7.45 16.92
CA ILE A 69 -6.11 7.37 15.45
C ILE A 69 -5.86 5.92 15.02
N ALA A 70 -4.88 5.24 15.60
CA ALA A 70 -4.57 3.85 15.28
C ALA A 70 -5.74 2.90 15.57
N TYR A 71 -6.45 3.08 16.70
CA TYR A 71 -7.66 2.31 16.98
C TYR A 71 -8.79 2.57 15.97
N VAL A 72 -8.98 3.83 15.56
CA VAL A 72 -9.96 4.18 14.51
C VAL A 72 -9.60 3.53 13.18
N LEU A 73 -8.32 3.61 12.77
CA LEU A 73 -7.84 2.95 11.55
C LEU A 73 -8.00 1.43 11.61
N ARG A 74 -7.66 0.80 12.74
CA ARG A 74 -7.88 -0.63 12.97
C ARG A 74 -9.35 -0.99 12.85
N PHE A 75 -10.24 -0.18 13.43
CA PHE A 75 -11.68 -0.39 13.35
C PHE A 75 -12.18 -0.29 11.91
N VAL A 76 -11.81 0.75 11.16
CA VAL A 76 -12.18 0.90 9.74
C VAL A 76 -11.66 -0.27 8.91
N ASN A 77 -10.39 -0.67 9.10
CA ASN A 77 -9.80 -1.81 8.40
C ASN A 77 -10.48 -3.12 8.78
N THR A 78 -10.87 -3.26 10.05
CA THR A 78 -11.67 -4.39 10.55
C THR A 78 -13.02 -4.48 9.84
N LEU A 79 -13.73 -3.36 9.66
CA LEU A 79 -15.00 -3.32 8.94
C LEU A 79 -14.82 -3.65 7.45
N LYS A 80 -13.76 -3.12 6.83
CA LYS A 80 -13.43 -3.42 5.43
C LYS A 80 -13.13 -4.91 5.22
N LYS A 81 -12.37 -5.54 6.12
CA LYS A 81 -12.01 -6.96 6.07
C LYS A 81 -13.13 -7.91 6.52
N ALA A 82 -14.04 -7.47 7.39
CA ALA A 82 -15.20 -8.28 7.77
C ALA A 82 -16.10 -8.60 6.57
N LYS A 83 -16.11 -7.75 5.54
CA LYS A 83 -16.75 -8.04 4.24
C LYS A 83 -16.08 -9.18 3.46
N GLN A 84 -14.82 -9.51 3.76
CA GLN A 84 -13.98 -10.50 3.08
C GLN A 84 -13.93 -11.87 3.81
N HIS A 85 -14.81 -12.10 4.80
CA HIS A 85 -14.96 -13.38 5.51
C HIS A 85 -13.70 -13.93 6.22
N ASP A 86 -12.73 -13.06 6.53
CA ASP A 86 -11.52 -13.44 7.25
C ASP A 86 -11.72 -13.29 8.77
N LYS A 87 -11.86 -14.42 9.46
CA LYS A 87 -12.13 -14.53 10.92
C LYS A 87 -10.86 -14.87 11.72
N GLY A 88 -9.72 -14.29 11.37
CA GLY A 88 -8.53 -14.37 12.22
C GLY A 88 -8.78 -13.78 13.61
N SER A 89 -8.27 -14.44 14.66
CA SER A 89 -8.30 -13.94 16.04
C SER A 89 -7.56 -12.61 16.11
N ARG A 90 -8.30 -11.51 16.22
CA ARG A 90 -7.72 -10.17 16.33
C ARG A 90 -7.54 -9.84 17.80
N ASP A 91 -6.29 -9.82 18.25
CA ASP A 91 -5.96 -9.28 19.57
C ASP A 91 -6.15 -7.76 19.58
N PHE A 92 -7.37 -7.31 19.88
CA PHE A 92 -7.72 -5.90 19.97
C PHE A 92 -6.99 -5.15 21.09
N LYS A 93 -6.32 -5.87 22.00
CA LYS A 93 -5.76 -5.32 23.23
C LYS A 93 -4.53 -4.45 22.99
N PHE A 94 -3.66 -4.81 22.05
CA PHE A 94 -2.39 -4.11 21.83
C PHE A 94 -2.28 -3.57 20.40
N LEU A 95 -1.82 -2.33 20.27
CA LEU A 95 -1.48 -1.71 18.99
C LEU A 95 -0.07 -2.14 18.59
N SER A 96 0.09 -2.60 17.35
CA SER A 96 1.41 -2.86 16.77
C SER A 96 2.14 -1.55 16.48
N ALA A 97 3.47 -1.62 16.40
CA ALA A 97 4.28 -0.46 16.00
C ALA A 97 3.87 0.07 14.61
N SER A 98 3.55 -0.84 13.67
CA SER A 98 3.11 -0.49 12.33
C SER A 98 1.79 0.27 12.31
N GLU A 99 0.84 -0.06 13.19
CA GLU A 99 -0.41 0.69 13.29
C GLU A 99 -0.23 2.08 13.88
N ILE A 100 0.69 2.23 14.84
CA ILE A 100 1.06 3.56 15.37
C ILE A 100 1.76 4.37 14.29
N GLY A 101 2.70 3.78 13.55
CA GLY A 101 3.40 4.45 12.45
C GLY A 101 2.43 4.87 11.33
N LEU A 102 1.47 4.02 10.97
CA LEU A 102 0.42 4.38 10.02
C LEU A 102 -0.41 5.55 10.56
N ALA A 103 -0.81 5.51 11.84
CA ALA A 103 -1.55 6.61 12.45
C ALA A 103 -0.77 7.93 12.45
N GLU A 104 0.54 7.88 12.63
CA GLU A 104 1.43 9.04 12.56
C GLU A 104 1.46 9.64 11.15
N ILE A 105 1.60 8.80 10.12
CA ILE A 105 1.57 9.26 8.72
C ILE A 105 0.22 9.89 8.39
N VAL A 106 -0.90 9.24 8.71
CA VAL A 106 -2.22 9.82 8.42
C VAL A 106 -2.43 11.14 9.17
N TRP A 107 -1.97 11.22 10.43
CA TRP A 107 -1.99 12.46 11.20
C TRP A 107 -1.17 13.56 10.55
N LEU A 108 0.07 13.27 10.17
CA LEU A 108 0.98 14.19 9.50
C LEU A 108 0.34 14.74 8.22
N CYS A 109 -0.16 13.86 7.34
CA CYS A 109 -0.81 14.26 6.10
C CYS A 109 -2.03 15.16 6.36
N SER A 110 -2.85 14.84 7.37
CA SER A 110 -4.01 15.66 7.75
C SER A 110 -3.59 17.06 8.21
N VAL A 111 -2.53 17.19 9.02
CA VAL A 111 -2.02 18.50 9.46
C VAL A 111 -1.46 19.28 8.28
N GLN A 112 -0.74 18.60 7.37
CA GLN A 112 -0.16 19.22 6.21
C GLN A 112 -1.22 19.73 5.22
N GLU A 113 -2.29 18.97 5.00
CA GLU A 113 -3.43 19.45 4.20
C GLU A 113 -4.10 20.68 4.80
N LEU A 114 -4.22 20.74 6.14
CA LEU A 114 -4.84 21.89 6.82
C LEU A 114 -3.95 23.14 6.79
N SER A 115 -2.63 22.96 6.98
CA SER A 115 -1.70 24.08 7.16
C SER A 115 -1.01 24.53 5.87
N PHE A 116 -0.83 23.61 4.92
CA PHE A 116 -0.06 23.79 3.69
C PHE A 116 -0.88 23.37 2.46
N ALA A 117 -2.17 23.73 2.46
CA ALA A 117 -3.09 23.35 1.38
C ALA A 117 -2.60 23.77 -0.01
N LYS A 118 -2.01 24.97 -0.11
CA LYS A 118 -1.51 25.52 -1.39
C LYS A 118 -0.28 24.75 -1.88
N GLU A 119 0.63 24.41 -0.97
CA GLU A 119 1.81 23.61 -1.25
C GLU A 119 1.41 22.18 -1.65
N SER A 120 0.45 21.58 -0.93
CA SER A 120 -0.09 20.25 -1.27
C SER A 120 -0.71 20.24 -2.67
N GLU A 121 -1.52 21.24 -2.97
CA GLU A 121 -2.18 21.40 -4.28
C GLU A 121 -1.16 21.65 -5.40
N PHE A 122 -0.13 22.45 -5.13
CA PHE A 122 0.97 22.70 -6.06
C PHE A 122 1.76 21.43 -6.39
N LEU A 123 2.11 20.66 -5.35
CA LEU A 123 2.84 19.39 -5.49
C LEU A 123 2.01 18.33 -6.22
N GLN A 124 0.69 18.28 -5.97
CA GLN A 124 -0.20 17.33 -6.64
C GLN A 124 -0.41 17.65 -8.13
N ARG A 125 -0.44 18.93 -8.51
CA ARG A 125 -0.74 19.33 -9.89
C ARG A 125 0.47 19.41 -10.80
N ASN A 126 1.69 19.15 -10.31
CA ASN A 126 2.94 19.35 -11.06
C ASN A 126 2.98 20.71 -11.79
N MET A 127 2.43 21.76 -11.16
CA MET A 127 2.26 23.06 -11.83
C MET A 127 3.59 23.83 -11.83
N LEU A 128 4.29 23.82 -12.97
CA LEU A 128 5.60 24.47 -13.16
C LEU A 128 5.58 26.02 -13.17
N LYS A 129 4.43 26.67 -12.98
CA LYS A 129 4.26 28.08 -13.40
C LYS A 129 4.76 29.13 -12.41
N SER A 130 4.96 28.79 -11.14
CA SER A 130 5.82 29.55 -10.22
C SER A 130 6.00 28.75 -8.92
N PRO A 131 7.23 28.54 -8.42
CA PRO A 131 7.42 27.84 -7.17
C PRO A 131 6.84 28.69 -6.02
N LEU A 132 6.02 28.09 -5.17
CA LEU A 132 5.67 28.72 -3.89
C LEU A 132 6.95 29.07 -3.13
N GLN A 133 6.89 30.16 -2.37
CA GLN A 133 8.03 30.71 -1.62
C GLN A 133 8.76 29.61 -0.81
N TYR A 134 8.00 28.73 -0.15
CA TYR A 134 8.52 27.58 0.59
C TYR A 134 8.89 26.38 -0.30
N GLY A 135 8.19 26.19 -1.42
CA GLY A 135 8.45 25.10 -2.38
C GLY A 135 9.85 25.15 -2.96
N ALA A 136 10.29 26.33 -3.43
CA ALA A 136 11.65 26.51 -3.94
C ALA A 136 12.69 26.55 -2.81
N GLN A 137 12.38 27.21 -1.68
CA GLN A 137 13.35 27.41 -0.61
C GLN A 137 13.76 26.11 0.09
N PHE A 138 12.79 25.22 0.35
CA PHE A 138 13.02 23.98 1.09
C PHE A 138 13.08 22.74 0.19
N GLY A 139 12.99 22.91 -1.13
CA GLY A 139 12.93 21.80 -2.08
C GLY A 139 11.83 20.81 -1.74
N LEU A 140 10.59 21.31 -1.56
CA LEU A 140 9.47 20.48 -1.12
C LEU A 140 9.13 19.39 -2.14
N TYR A 141 8.82 18.18 -1.66
CA TYR A 141 8.38 17.06 -2.46
C TYR A 141 7.38 16.19 -1.68
N THR A 142 6.59 15.40 -2.40
CA THR A 142 5.70 14.41 -1.79
C THR A 142 6.37 13.05 -1.81
N ASP A 143 6.37 12.33 -0.69
CA ASP A 143 6.93 10.98 -0.60
C ASP A 143 5.92 9.88 -0.96
N GLU A 144 6.34 8.61 -0.83
CA GLU A 144 5.50 7.42 -1.06
C GLU A 144 4.29 7.34 -0.12
N SER A 145 4.35 8.00 1.03
CA SER A 145 3.27 8.09 2.01
C SER A 145 2.33 9.28 1.76
N HIS A 146 2.54 10.02 0.68
CA HIS A 146 1.90 11.29 0.34
C HIS A 146 2.13 12.44 1.34
N ALA A 147 3.12 12.30 2.22
CA ALA A 147 3.51 13.38 3.12
C ALA A 147 4.41 14.37 2.39
N ILE A 148 4.21 15.66 2.66
CA ILE A 148 5.09 16.72 2.18
C ILE A 148 6.39 16.65 2.98
N ARG A 149 7.53 16.57 2.28
CA ARG A 149 8.88 16.57 2.84
C ARG A 149 9.71 17.67 2.20
N CYS A 150 10.81 18.03 2.85
CA CYS A 150 11.81 18.96 2.33
C CYS A 150 13.10 18.21 1.98
N LYS A 151 13.85 18.71 0.99
CA LYS A 151 15.20 18.23 0.69
C LYS A 151 16.17 18.92 1.66
N GLY A 152 16.56 18.22 2.72
CA GLY A 152 17.49 18.69 3.75
C GLY A 152 17.96 17.55 4.63
#